data_AF-A0A3D2Q5W2-F1
#
_entry.id   AF-A0A3D2Q5W2-F1
#
_cell.length_a   1.000
_cell.length_b   1.000
_cell.length_c   1.000
_cell.angle_alpha   90.00
_cell.angle_beta   90.00
_cell.angle_gamma   90.00
#
_symmetry.space_group_name_H-M   'P 1'
#
loop_
_entity.id
_entity.type
_entity.pdbx_description
1 polymer ?
#
loop_
_entity_poly.entity_id
_entity_poly.type
_entity_poly.pdbx_seq_one_letter_code
_entity_poly.pdbx_strand_id
1 'polypeptide(L)'
;MPPQEAAAIGKPSATQSPFDVMQSQSVAASGGNINTLLSQVQTAQTTLGDLTNSLNTPKLKLKQSQRWLLKNKLANSNAHLRSVNEKLGVNPGPEIEEPSAGGPATTFLSYVTDGQLQLEQAKQQLSHLSNTGQAINPADLLLLQIKLAKAQTEIEYSSVLLSKAVDDMRTLMNVQL
;
A
#
# COMPACT_ATOMS: atom_id res chain seq x y z
N MET A 1 22.01 36.05 53.08
CA MET A 1 21.88 34.70 52.49
C MET A 1 20.60 34.65 51.68
N PRO A 2 20.68 34.59 50.34
CA PRO A 2 19.50 34.47 49.46
C PRO A 2 19.10 32.99 49.26
N PRO A 3 17.81 32.67 49.02
CA PRO A 3 17.40 31.37 48.53
C PRO A 3 17.21 31.33 47.00
N GLN A 4 18.00 30.45 46.39
CA GLN A 4 17.85 29.62 45.18
C GLN A 4 16.80 30.00 44.11
N GLU A 5 17.36 30.32 42.94
CA GLU A 5 16.72 30.44 41.62
C GLU A 5 16.45 29.05 41.02
N ALA A 6 15.22 28.83 40.56
CA ALA A 6 14.79 27.62 39.87
C ALA A 6 15.12 27.72 38.37
N ALA A 7 15.88 26.76 37.85
CA ALA A 7 16.06 26.58 36.41
C ALA A 7 15.79 25.11 36.05
N ALA A 8 14.56 24.80 35.65
CA ALA A 8 14.21 23.56 34.98
C ALA A 8 14.45 23.74 33.48
N ILE A 9 15.56 23.19 32.97
CA ILE A 9 15.87 23.14 31.54
C ILE A 9 14.99 22.06 30.90
N GLY A 10 14.02 22.50 30.08
CA GLY A 10 13.23 21.63 29.21
C GLY A 10 14.13 20.93 28.18
N LYS A 11 14.03 19.60 28.12
CA LYS A 11 14.68 18.80 27.08
C LYS A 11 13.98 19.05 25.73
N PRO A 12 14.71 19.28 24.63
CA PRO A 12 14.13 19.41 23.30
C PRO A 12 13.51 18.10 22.84
N SER A 13 12.29 18.17 22.31
CA SER A 13 11.57 17.06 21.69
C SER A 13 12.39 16.48 20.55
N ALA A 14 12.73 15.19 20.66
CA ALA A 14 13.37 14.44 19.60
C ALA A 14 12.47 14.46 18.35
N THR A 15 12.95 15.11 17.29
CA THR A 15 12.43 14.95 15.93
C THR A 15 12.58 13.49 15.55
N GLN A 16 11.50 12.72 15.69
CA GLN A 16 11.40 11.35 15.21
C GLN A 16 11.78 11.34 13.74
N SER A 17 12.86 10.61 13.42
CA SER A 17 13.28 10.47 12.03
C SER A 17 12.27 9.58 11.30
N PRO A 18 12.08 9.73 9.98
CA PRO A 18 11.18 8.86 9.20
C PRO A 18 11.50 7.36 9.35
N PHE A 19 12.76 7.04 9.66
CA PHE A 19 13.21 5.68 10.00
C PHE A 19 12.64 5.16 11.34
N ASP A 20 12.48 6.04 12.33
CA ASP A 20 11.89 5.73 13.65
C ASP A 20 10.39 5.43 13.54
N VAL A 21 9.68 6.11 12.62
CA VAL A 21 8.26 5.85 12.37
C VAL A 21 8.05 4.45 11.75
N MET A 22 8.92 4.04 10.82
CA MET A 22 8.92 2.67 10.30
C MET A 22 9.27 1.63 11.37
N GLN A 23 10.15 1.96 12.31
CA GLN A 23 10.50 1.07 13.41
C GLN A 23 9.40 1.02 14.50
N SER A 24 8.57 2.06 14.65
CA SER A 24 7.38 2.00 15.50
C SER A 24 6.24 1.16 14.89
N GLN A 25 6.29 0.90 13.58
CA GLN A 25 5.58 -0.19 12.89
C GLN A 25 6.36 -1.52 12.92
N SER A 26 7.25 -1.70 13.91
CA SER A 26 7.71 -3.05 14.29
C SER A 26 6.47 -3.87 14.58
N VAL A 27 6.10 -4.68 13.59
CA VAL A 27 5.32 -5.91 13.61
C VAL A 27 5.15 -6.36 15.05
N ALA A 28 4.12 -5.83 15.72
CA ALA A 28 3.89 -6.16 17.12
C ALA A 28 3.75 -7.68 17.14
N ALA A 29 4.55 -8.32 17.99
CA ALA A 29 4.53 -9.76 18.24
C ALA A 29 3.21 -10.25 18.87
N SER A 30 2.11 -9.55 18.63
CA SER A 30 0.77 -10.11 18.62
C SER A 30 0.74 -11.03 17.41
N GLY A 31 0.97 -12.34 17.62
CA GLY A 31 0.93 -13.34 16.55
C GLY A 31 -0.26 -13.04 15.64
N GLY A 32 0.04 -12.54 14.43
CA GLY A 32 -1.02 -11.85 13.70
C GLY A 32 -2.12 -12.85 13.42
N ASN A 33 -3.35 -12.39 13.42
CA ASN A 33 -4.49 -13.29 13.25
C ASN A 33 -5.21 -12.93 11.96
N ILE A 34 -6.16 -13.77 11.58
CA ILE A 34 -6.96 -13.57 10.37
C ILE A 34 -7.64 -12.18 10.38
N ASN A 35 -8.02 -11.65 11.55
CA ASN A 35 -8.63 -10.32 11.66
C ASN A 35 -7.63 -9.20 11.31
N THR A 36 -6.38 -9.32 11.74
CA THR A 36 -5.31 -8.38 11.35
C THR A 36 -5.12 -8.41 9.83
N LEU A 37 -5.11 -9.60 9.23
CA LEU A 37 -4.99 -9.75 7.77
C LEU A 37 -6.18 -9.14 7.03
N LEU A 38 -7.41 -9.37 7.50
CA LEU A 38 -8.61 -8.76 6.94
C LEU A 38 -8.57 -7.24 7.01
N SER A 39 -8.12 -6.68 8.13
CA SER A 39 -7.94 -5.22 8.26
C SER A 39 -6.89 -4.69 7.29
N GLN A 40 -5.76 -5.38 7.11
CA GLN A 40 -4.72 -5.00 6.15
C GLN A 40 -5.23 -5.03 4.71
N VAL A 41 -5.99 -6.06 4.35
CA VAL A 41 -6.63 -6.19 3.04
C VAL A 41 -7.59 -5.03 2.79
N GLN A 42 -8.43 -4.67 3.77
CA GLN A 42 -9.38 -3.56 3.65
C GLN A 42 -8.67 -2.20 3.47
N THR A 43 -7.59 -1.95 4.22
CA THR A 43 -6.78 -0.76 4.06
C THR A 43 -6.16 -0.69 2.66
N ALA A 44 -5.57 -1.79 2.19
CA ALA A 44 -4.99 -1.85 0.85
C ALA A 44 -6.04 -1.64 -0.26
N GLN A 45 -7.25 -2.17 -0.11
CA GLN A 45 -8.36 -1.95 -1.04
C GLN A 45 -8.74 -0.47 -1.12
N THR A 46 -8.80 0.21 0.03
CA THR A 46 -9.09 1.64 0.10
C THR A 46 -8.03 2.45 -0.64
N THR A 47 -6.75 2.20 -0.38
CA THR A 47 -5.65 2.92 -1.03
C THR A 47 -5.59 2.66 -2.55
N LEU A 48 -5.92 1.44 -3.01
CA LEU A 48 -6.07 1.17 -4.45
C LEU A 48 -7.25 1.93 -5.06
N GLY A 49 -8.36 2.08 -4.34
CA GLY A 49 -9.49 2.90 -4.77
C GLY A 49 -9.11 4.36 -4.99
N ASP A 50 -8.31 4.93 -4.07
CA ASP A 50 -7.79 6.30 -4.19
C ASP A 50 -6.83 6.45 -5.39
N LEU A 51 -6.04 5.41 -5.67
CA LEU A 51 -5.20 5.34 -6.86
C LEU A 51 -6.03 5.34 -8.14
N THR A 52 -7.14 4.59 -8.20
CA THR A 52 -8.07 4.61 -9.34
C THR A 52 -8.57 6.03 -9.62
N ASN A 53 -8.99 6.75 -8.57
CA ASN A 53 -9.48 8.12 -8.70
C ASN A 53 -8.39 9.06 -9.24
N SER A 54 -7.17 8.91 -8.72
CA SER A 54 -6.03 9.74 -9.10
C SER A 54 -5.56 9.45 -10.54
N LEU A 55 -5.60 8.19 -10.99
CA LEU A 55 -5.26 7.79 -12.36
C LEU A 55 -6.29 8.27 -13.39
N ASN A 56 -7.55 8.41 -12.99
CA ASN A 56 -8.62 8.97 -13.82
C ASN A 56 -8.60 10.50 -13.90
N THR A 57 -7.62 11.17 -13.26
CA THR A 57 -7.48 12.63 -13.35
C THR A 57 -7.24 13.06 -14.81
N PRO A 58 -8.09 13.92 -15.39
CA PRO A 58 -7.90 14.39 -16.76
C PRO A 58 -6.55 15.08 -16.93
N LYS A 59 -5.87 14.80 -18.05
CA LYS A 59 -4.58 15.41 -18.43
C LYS A 59 -3.44 15.10 -17.44
N LEU A 60 -3.54 14.05 -16.64
CA LEU A 60 -2.43 13.58 -15.80
C LEU A 60 -1.17 13.38 -16.65
N LYS A 61 -0.11 14.13 -16.33
CA LYS A 61 1.20 14.04 -16.99
C LYS A 61 2.22 13.51 -16.01
N LEU A 62 2.60 12.25 -16.19
CA LEU A 62 3.66 11.61 -15.41
C LEU A 62 5.00 11.73 -16.14
N LYS A 63 6.03 12.16 -15.43
CA LYS A 63 7.42 12.12 -15.92
C LYS A 63 7.82 10.67 -16.22
N GLN A 64 8.77 10.46 -17.12
CA GLN A 64 9.21 9.11 -17.49
C GLN A 64 9.68 8.28 -16.29
N SER A 65 10.44 8.88 -15.37
CA SER A 65 10.87 8.23 -14.13
C SER A 65 9.68 7.85 -13.24
N GLN A 66 8.69 8.72 -13.09
CA GLN A 66 7.47 8.46 -12.33
C GLN A 66 6.66 7.32 -12.95
N ARG A 67 6.54 7.27 -14.29
CA ARG A 67 5.87 6.17 -15.00
C ARG A 67 6.54 4.82 -14.73
N TRP A 68 7.87 4.77 -14.85
CA TRP A 68 8.63 3.54 -14.61
C TRP A 68 8.51 3.08 -13.15
N LEU A 69 8.66 4.00 -12.19
CA LEU A 69 8.51 3.69 -10.78
C LEU A 69 7.09 3.20 -10.47
N LEU A 70 6.06 3.91 -10.93
CA LEU A 70 4.67 3.55 -10.70
C LEU A 70 4.34 2.17 -11.29
N LYS A 71 4.81 1.90 -12.52
CA LYS A 71 4.68 0.57 -13.16
C LYS A 71 5.26 -0.52 -12.26
N ASN A 72 6.52 -0.38 -11.85
CA ASN A 72 7.20 -1.40 -11.07
C ASN A 72 6.56 -1.61 -9.69
N LYS A 73 6.15 -0.53 -9.03
CA LYS A 73 5.53 -0.61 -7.70
C LYS A 73 4.17 -1.29 -7.75
N LEU A 74 3.35 -0.97 -8.75
CA LEU A 74 2.07 -1.64 -8.96
C LEU A 74 2.26 -3.11 -9.37
N ALA A 75 3.21 -3.41 -10.27
CA ALA A 75 3.52 -4.78 -10.67
C ALA A 75 4.02 -5.63 -9.49
N ASN A 76 4.94 -5.10 -8.67
CA ASN A 76 5.44 -5.77 -7.47
C ASN A 76 4.33 -6.03 -6.46
N SER A 77 3.47 -5.04 -6.24
CA SER A 77 2.32 -5.19 -5.35
C SER A 77 1.42 -6.33 -5.82
N ASN A 78 1.08 -6.36 -7.11
CA ASN A 78 0.26 -7.43 -7.67
C ASN A 78 0.95 -8.79 -7.52
N ALA A 79 2.24 -8.92 -7.80
CA ALA A 79 2.98 -10.16 -7.59
C ALA A 79 2.91 -10.65 -6.12
N HIS A 80 2.96 -9.72 -5.16
CA HIS A 80 2.77 -10.05 -3.74
C HIS A 80 1.35 -10.48 -3.41
N LEU A 81 0.33 -9.80 -3.95
CA LEU A 81 -1.08 -10.13 -3.75
C LEU A 81 -1.49 -11.46 -4.39
N ARG A 82 -1.01 -11.74 -5.60
CA ARG A 82 -1.20 -13.04 -6.26
C ARG A 82 -0.61 -14.16 -5.43
N SER A 83 0.58 -13.96 -4.90
CA SER A 83 1.23 -14.95 -4.04
C SER A 83 0.53 -15.13 -2.68
N VAL A 84 -0.17 -14.09 -2.19
CA VAL A 84 -1.08 -14.23 -1.04
C VAL A 84 -2.24 -15.14 -1.40
N ASN A 85 -2.88 -14.94 -2.56
CA ASN A 85 -3.98 -15.78 -3.02
C ASN A 85 -3.55 -17.23 -3.26
N GLU A 86 -2.41 -17.47 -3.89
CA GLU A 86 -1.83 -18.81 -4.03
C GLU A 86 -1.65 -19.51 -2.68
N LYS A 87 -1.17 -18.78 -1.66
CA LYS A 87 -1.00 -19.31 -0.30
C LYS A 87 -2.31 -19.56 0.42
N LEU A 88 -3.36 -18.82 0.07
CA LEU A 88 -4.71 -19.05 0.56
C LEU A 88 -5.47 -20.16 -0.21
N GLY A 89 -4.84 -20.75 -1.23
CA GLY A 89 -5.43 -21.78 -2.09
C GLY A 89 -6.36 -21.22 -3.18
N VAL A 90 -6.32 -19.91 -3.43
CA VAL A 90 -7.08 -19.25 -4.48
C VAL A 90 -6.22 -19.16 -5.75
N ASN A 91 -6.79 -19.50 -6.90
CA ASN A 91 -6.11 -19.30 -8.18
C ASN A 91 -6.17 -17.81 -8.57
N PRO A 92 -5.02 -17.10 -8.66
CA PRO A 92 -4.99 -15.67 -8.96
C PRO A 92 -5.34 -15.33 -10.43
N GLY A 93 -5.56 -16.34 -11.28
CA GLY A 93 -5.82 -16.14 -12.71
C GLY A 93 -4.55 -15.81 -13.51
N PRO A 94 -4.69 -15.44 -14.79
CA PRO A 94 -3.57 -15.10 -15.67
C PRO A 94 -2.96 -13.75 -15.30
N GLU A 95 -1.63 -13.63 -15.41
CA GLU A 95 -0.93 -12.38 -15.13
C GLU A 95 -1.37 -11.27 -16.09
N ILE A 96 -1.43 -10.04 -15.59
CA ILE A 96 -1.82 -8.88 -16.41
C ILE A 96 -0.76 -8.68 -17.48
N GLU A 97 -1.15 -8.93 -18.73
CA GLU A 97 -0.37 -8.47 -19.88
C GLU A 97 -0.56 -6.97 -20.07
N GLU A 98 0.51 -6.28 -20.48
CA GLU A 98 0.39 -4.86 -20.80
C GLU A 98 -0.61 -4.71 -21.95
N PRO A 99 -1.68 -3.90 -21.77
CA PRO A 99 -2.68 -3.74 -22.82
C PRO A 99 -1.99 -3.20 -24.08
N SER A 100 -2.17 -3.91 -25.19
CA SER A 100 -1.59 -3.54 -26.50
C SER A 100 -2.16 -2.23 -27.03
N ALA A 101 -3.31 -1.80 -26.52
CA ALA A 101 -3.96 -0.53 -26.79
C ALA A 101 -4.22 0.23 -25.48
N GLY A 102 -3.74 1.46 -25.41
CA GLY A 102 -3.92 2.33 -24.24
C GLY A 102 -2.62 3.05 -23.86
N GLY A 103 -2.76 4.26 -23.31
CA GLY A 103 -1.61 4.99 -22.77
C GLY A 103 -1.16 4.42 -21.42
N PRO A 104 -0.10 4.98 -20.80
CA PRO A 104 0.40 4.55 -19.49
C PRO A 104 -0.68 4.50 -18.40
N ALA A 105 -1.67 5.40 -18.44
CA ALA A 105 -2.79 5.39 -17.49
C ALA A 105 -3.63 4.11 -17.58
N THR A 106 -3.87 3.59 -18.79
CA THR A 106 -4.59 2.33 -19.00
C THR A 106 -3.81 1.15 -18.41
N THR A 107 -2.49 1.12 -18.59
CA THR A 107 -1.61 0.12 -17.98
C THR A 107 -1.62 0.22 -16.44
N PHE A 108 -1.59 1.42 -15.86
CA PHE A 108 -1.67 1.55 -14.40
C PHE A 108 -3.03 1.12 -13.86
N LEU A 109 -4.11 1.45 -14.57
CA LEU A 109 -5.46 1.02 -14.21
C LEU A 109 -5.62 -0.50 -14.28
N SER A 110 -4.98 -1.19 -15.22
CA SER A 110 -5.03 -2.65 -15.26
C SER A 110 -4.33 -3.27 -14.04
N TYR A 111 -3.18 -2.76 -13.63
CA TYR A 111 -2.55 -3.20 -12.39
C TYR A 111 -3.41 -2.91 -11.16
N VAL A 112 -3.99 -1.71 -11.05
CA VAL A 112 -4.87 -1.37 -9.92
C VAL A 112 -6.10 -2.27 -9.87
N THR A 113 -6.71 -2.54 -11.02
CA THR A 113 -7.89 -3.42 -11.15
C THR A 113 -7.55 -4.86 -10.74
N ASP A 114 -6.41 -5.39 -11.20
CA ASP A 114 -5.94 -6.71 -10.77
C ASP A 114 -5.64 -6.73 -9.28
N GLY A 115 -4.96 -5.73 -8.73
CA GLY A 115 -4.71 -5.65 -7.29
C GLY A 115 -6.00 -5.65 -6.46
N GLN A 116 -7.03 -4.92 -6.91
CA GLN A 116 -8.35 -4.93 -6.28
C GLN A 116 -9.01 -6.32 -6.33
N LEU A 117 -8.93 -7.00 -7.49
CA LEU A 117 -9.43 -8.37 -7.65
C LEU A 117 -8.69 -9.34 -6.71
N GLN A 118 -7.36 -9.26 -6.65
CA GLN A 118 -6.56 -10.13 -5.79
C GLN A 118 -6.88 -9.89 -4.31
N LEU A 119 -7.04 -8.64 -3.88
CA LEU A 119 -7.43 -8.32 -2.51
C LEU A 119 -8.84 -8.80 -2.17
N GLU A 120 -9.78 -8.69 -3.11
CA GLU A 120 -11.15 -9.18 -2.91
C GLU A 120 -11.19 -10.70 -2.73
N GLN A 121 -10.44 -11.43 -3.56
CA GLN A 121 -10.25 -12.87 -3.43
C GLN A 121 -9.64 -13.24 -2.08
N ALA A 122 -8.58 -12.54 -1.67
CA ALA A 122 -7.92 -12.77 -0.38
C ALA A 122 -8.90 -12.51 0.78
N LYS A 123 -9.68 -11.42 0.71
CA LYS A 123 -10.70 -11.07 1.71
C LYS A 123 -11.75 -12.17 1.86
N GLN A 124 -12.28 -12.67 0.74
CA GLN A 124 -13.29 -13.73 0.73
C GLN A 124 -12.75 -15.00 1.37
N GLN A 125 -11.53 -15.41 1.00
CA GLN A 125 -10.92 -16.63 1.54
C GLN A 125 -10.53 -16.49 3.01
N LEU A 126 -9.97 -15.35 3.43
CA LEU A 126 -9.70 -15.07 4.84
C LEU A 126 -10.99 -15.04 5.68
N SER A 127 -12.07 -14.45 5.14
CA SER A 127 -13.37 -14.46 5.81
C SER A 127 -13.93 -15.87 5.93
N HIS A 128 -13.79 -16.70 4.89
CA HIS A 128 -14.17 -18.10 4.94
C HIS A 128 -13.40 -18.86 6.03
N LEU A 129 -12.06 -18.74 6.07
CA LEU A 129 -11.22 -19.39 7.07
C LEU A 129 -11.55 -18.92 8.50
N SER A 130 -11.86 -17.63 8.67
CA SER A 130 -12.32 -17.08 9.95
C SER A 130 -13.65 -17.72 10.40
N ASN A 131 -14.62 -17.83 9.49
CA ASN A 131 -15.96 -18.35 9.79
C ASN A 131 -16.01 -19.87 9.98
N THR A 132 -15.17 -20.63 9.28
CA THR A 132 -15.10 -22.09 9.43
C THR A 132 -14.24 -22.55 10.59
N GLY A 133 -13.46 -21.64 11.20
CA GLY A 133 -12.50 -21.99 12.25
C GLY A 133 -11.33 -22.84 11.74
N GLN A 134 -11.12 -22.89 10.42
CA GLN A 134 -10.03 -23.64 9.83
C GLN A 134 -8.69 -22.99 10.21
N ALA A 135 -7.84 -23.76 10.88
CA ALA A 135 -6.54 -23.28 11.34
C ALA A 135 -5.58 -23.07 10.15
N ILE A 136 -5.02 -21.87 10.06
CA ILE A 136 -3.86 -21.59 9.19
C ILE A 136 -2.60 -21.94 9.99
N ASN A 137 -1.64 -22.61 9.34
CA ASN A 137 -0.34 -22.85 9.95
C ASN A 137 0.33 -21.50 10.31
N PRO A 138 0.88 -21.32 11.53
CA PRO A 138 1.58 -20.09 11.92
C PRO A 138 2.65 -19.61 10.92
N ALA A 139 3.34 -20.53 10.25
CA ALA A 139 4.34 -20.18 9.24
C ALA A 139 3.71 -19.55 7.98
N ASP A 140 2.60 -20.11 7.50
CA ASP A 140 1.88 -19.55 6.36
C ASP A 140 1.25 -18.20 6.70
N LEU A 141 0.70 -18.09 7.91
CA LEU A 141 0.15 -16.85 8.41
C LEU A 141 1.21 -15.73 8.52
N LEU A 142 2.42 -16.04 8.97
CA LEU A 142 3.52 -15.07 9.00
C LEU A 142 3.93 -14.68 7.58
N LEU A 143 4.00 -15.64 6.66
CA LEU A 143 4.31 -15.37 5.26
C LEU A 143 3.25 -14.47 4.60
N LEU A 144 1.97 -14.72 4.87
CA LEU A 144 0.85 -13.89 4.40
C LEU A 144 0.98 -12.46 4.91
N GLN A 145 1.28 -12.27 6.19
CA GLN A 145 1.52 -10.95 6.78
C GLN A 145 2.68 -10.21 6.08
N ILE A 146 3.80 -10.89 5.87
CA ILE A 146 4.96 -10.30 5.20
C ILE A 146 4.61 -9.89 3.76
N LYS A 147 3.90 -10.74 3.02
CA LYS A 147 3.52 -10.43 1.63
C LYS A 147 2.49 -9.31 1.55
N LEU A 148 1.48 -9.30 2.43
CA LEU A 148 0.50 -8.22 2.50
C LEU A 148 1.14 -6.89 2.91
N ALA A 149 2.03 -6.90 3.91
CA ALA A 149 2.77 -5.70 4.32
C ALA A 149 3.62 -5.14 3.17
N LYS A 150 4.29 -6.01 2.40
CA LYS A 150 5.04 -5.60 1.20
C LYS A 150 4.12 -5.03 0.13
N ALA A 151 3.00 -5.71 -0.17
CA ALA A 151 2.02 -5.22 -1.14
C ALA A 151 1.48 -3.84 -0.76
N GLN A 152 1.15 -3.66 0.52
CA GLN A 152 0.67 -2.40 1.10
C GLN A 152 1.72 -1.30 0.96
N THR A 153 2.98 -1.57 1.30
CA THR A 153 4.08 -0.59 1.17
C THR A 153 4.23 -0.11 -0.28
N GLU A 154 4.17 -1.03 -1.25
CA GLU A 154 4.30 -0.70 -2.67
C GLU A 154 3.07 0.11 -3.18
N ILE A 155 1.86 -0.19 -2.68
CA ILE A 155 0.62 0.56 -2.97
C ILE A 155 0.68 1.97 -2.39
N GLU A 156 1.07 2.12 -1.12
CA GLU A 156 1.21 3.41 -0.45
C GLU A 156 2.24 4.28 -1.18
N TYR A 157 3.38 3.71 -1.55
CA TYR A 157 4.39 4.42 -2.33
C TYR A 157 3.83 4.89 -3.69
N SER A 158 3.08 4.03 -4.37
CA SER A 158 2.40 4.38 -5.62
C SER A 158 1.43 5.54 -5.44
N SER A 159 0.67 5.55 -4.34
CA SER A 159 -0.29 6.61 -3.99
C SER A 159 0.40 7.94 -3.72
N VAL A 160 1.52 7.93 -2.99
CA VAL A 160 2.32 9.13 -2.73
C VAL A 160 2.91 9.69 -4.02
N LEU A 161 3.44 8.85 -4.91
CA LEU A 161 3.95 9.28 -6.20
C LEU A 161 2.89 9.96 -7.05
N LEU A 162 1.69 9.38 -7.08
CA LEU A 162 0.60 9.86 -7.91
C LEU A 162 0.00 11.16 -7.34
N SER A 163 -0.20 11.23 -6.03
CA SER A 163 -0.64 12.45 -5.33
C SER A 163 0.31 13.61 -5.64
N LYS A 164 1.63 13.39 -5.53
CA LYS A 164 2.63 14.41 -5.87
C LYS A 164 2.56 14.85 -7.33
N ALA A 165 2.32 13.92 -8.26
CA ALA A 165 2.18 14.27 -9.68
C ALA A 165 0.90 15.10 -9.95
N VAL A 166 -0.19 14.81 -9.25
CA VAL A 166 -1.44 15.60 -9.33
C VAL A 166 -1.22 17.01 -8.75
N ASP A 167 -0.52 17.13 -7.63
CA ASP A 167 -0.22 18.43 -7.01
C ASP A 167 0.74 19.28 -7.87
N ASP A 168 1.78 18.67 -8.45
CA ASP A 168 2.67 19.33 -9.42
C ASP A 168 1.84 19.87 -10.61
N MET A 169 0.88 19.08 -11.12
CA MET A 169 0.00 19.49 -12.21
C MET A 169 -0.93 20.64 -11.81
N ARG A 170 -1.55 20.57 -10.63
CA ARG A 170 -2.41 21.65 -10.10
C ARG A 170 -1.64 22.95 -9.96
N THR A 171 -0.41 22.87 -9.46
CA THR A 171 0.49 24.03 -9.35
C THR A 171 0.73 24.63 -10.73
N LEU A 172 1.07 23.83 -11.75
CA LEU A 172 1.27 24.33 -13.11
C LEU A 172 0.01 24.95 -13.74
N MET A 173 -1.19 24.45 -13.42
CA MET A 173 -2.44 25.00 -13.95
C MET A 173 -2.91 26.26 -13.22
N ASN A 174 -2.55 26.42 -11.94
CA ASN A 174 -2.96 27.54 -11.11
C ASN A 174 -1.93 28.67 -11.06
N VAL A 175 -0.74 28.48 -11.65
CA VAL A 175 0.18 29.58 -11.97
C VAL A 175 -0.40 30.32 -13.19
N GLN A 176 -1.31 31.26 -12.93
CA GLN A 176 -1.60 32.35 -13.85
C GLN A 176 -0.39 33.30 -13.79
N LEU A 177 0.35 33.38 -14.90
CA LEU A 177 1.29 34.48 -15.19
C LEU A 177 0.52 35.72 -15.63
#